data_AF-A0A4Y1R3X1-F1
#
_entry.id   AF-A0A4Y1R3X1-F1
#
_cell.length_a   1.000
_cell.length_b   1.000
_cell.length_c   1.000
_cell.angle_alpha   90.00
_cell.angle_beta   90.00
_cell.angle_gamma   90.00
#
_symmetry.space_group_name_H-M   'P 1'
#
loop_
_entity.id
_entity.type
_entity.pdbx_description
1 polymer ?
#
loop_
_entity_poly.entity_id
_entity_poly.type
_entity_poly.pdbx_seq_one_letter_code
_entity_poly.pdbx_strand_id
1 'polypeptide(L)'
;METHIKVPIGMSMLEAAHEHDIELEGACEGSCACSTCHVIVRLVSGESCLENFRLPFLQLKFSSKLTPRTHGQDMEYYNKLEDPTDEENDMLDLAFGLTETSRLGCQMTAKPELDGICLELPSATRNFAVDRITNDIFGMVHSHTVIVYKRHNHLRIKGLGD
;
A
#
# COMPACT_ATOMS: atom_id res chain seq x y z
N MET A 1 10.39 5.40 5.91
CA MET A 1 10.38 4.27 6.86
C MET A 1 10.63 3.00 6.09
N GLU A 2 11.32 2.03 6.68
CA GLU A 2 11.49 0.68 6.16
C GLU A 2 11.23 -0.30 7.30
N THR A 3 10.33 -1.25 7.09
CA THR A 3 9.89 -2.20 8.12
C THR A 3 9.95 -3.61 7.54
N HIS A 4 10.58 -4.53 8.27
CA HIS A 4 10.64 -5.96 7.93
C HIS A 4 9.69 -6.72 8.85
N ILE A 5 8.78 -7.48 8.25
CA ILE A 5 7.74 -8.21 8.98
C ILE A 5 7.75 -9.69 8.60
N LYS A 6 7.18 -10.53 9.47
CA LYS A 6 7.03 -11.97 9.23
C LYS A 6 5.56 -12.29 9.14
N VAL A 7 5.13 -12.82 8.01
CA VAL A 7 3.71 -12.99 7.67
C VAL A 7 3.43 -14.46 7.39
N PRO A 8 2.37 -15.06 7.95
CA PRO A 8 2.01 -16.43 7.63
C PRO A 8 1.51 -16.57 6.18
N ILE A 9 1.76 -17.73 5.57
CA ILE A 9 1.22 -18.04 4.24
C ILE A 9 -0.32 -17.96 4.27
N GLY A 10 -0.90 -17.33 3.25
CA GLY A 10 -2.35 -17.19 3.09
C GLY A 10 -2.95 -15.89 3.64
N MET A 11 -2.16 -15.04 4.31
CA MET A 11 -2.59 -13.72 4.78
C MET A 11 -2.47 -12.67 3.67
N SER A 12 -3.39 -11.71 3.61
CA SER A 12 -3.29 -10.61 2.64
C SER A 12 -2.23 -9.59 3.04
N MET A 13 -1.68 -8.85 2.06
CA MET A 13 -0.70 -7.80 2.34
C MET A 13 -1.30 -6.65 3.16
N LEU A 14 -2.62 -6.42 3.03
CA LEU A 14 -3.35 -5.45 3.86
C LEU A 14 -3.39 -5.87 5.33
N GLU A 15 -3.81 -7.11 5.61
CA GLU A 15 -3.84 -7.64 6.98
C GLU A 15 -2.44 -7.64 7.60
N ALA A 16 -1.44 -8.10 6.84
CA ALA A 16 -0.05 -8.10 7.25
C ALA A 16 0.46 -6.70 7.60
N ALA A 17 0.06 -5.67 6.84
CA ALA A 17 0.43 -4.30 7.17
C ALA A 17 -0.22 -3.85 8.49
N HIS A 18 -1.51 -4.12 8.68
CA HIS A 18 -2.27 -3.71 9.87
C HIS A 18 -1.80 -4.42 11.14
N GLU A 19 -1.51 -5.73 11.08
CA GLU A 19 -1.00 -6.48 12.24
C GLU A 19 0.38 -6.01 12.72
N HIS A 20 1.12 -5.32 11.85
CA HIS A 20 2.46 -4.84 12.11
C HIS A 20 2.57 -3.30 12.19
N ASP A 21 1.44 -2.62 12.40
CA ASP A 21 1.37 -1.14 12.55
C ASP A 21 1.98 -0.39 11.35
N ILE A 22 1.91 -0.96 10.14
CA ILE A 22 2.30 -0.31 8.89
C ILE A 22 1.10 0.50 8.38
N GLU A 23 1.34 1.77 8.09
CA GLU A 23 0.34 2.73 7.58
C GLU A 23 -0.05 2.43 6.11
N LEU A 24 -0.64 1.27 5.85
CA LEU A 24 -1.30 0.93 4.59
C LEU A 24 -2.80 1.14 4.74
N GLU A 25 -3.35 2.07 3.97
CA GLU A 25 -4.78 2.36 4.00
C GLU A 25 -5.60 1.20 3.42
N GLY A 26 -6.85 1.11 3.86
CA GLY A 26 -7.74 0.02 3.48
C GLY A 26 -9.20 0.37 3.74
N ALA A 27 -9.67 1.48 3.16
CA ALA A 27 -10.98 2.06 3.49
C ALA A 27 -12.19 1.14 3.25
N CYS A 28 -12.05 0.14 2.37
CA CYS A 28 -13.08 -0.86 2.08
C CYS A 28 -12.87 -2.20 2.81
N GLU A 29 -11.94 -2.27 3.76
CA GLU A 29 -11.64 -3.48 4.54
C GLU A 29 -11.30 -4.69 3.65
N GLY A 30 -10.70 -4.45 2.48
CA GLY A 30 -10.31 -5.48 1.52
C GLY A 30 -11.39 -5.94 0.54
N SER A 31 -12.55 -5.29 0.50
CA SER A 31 -13.68 -5.63 -0.39
C SER A 31 -13.49 -5.23 -1.86
N CYS A 32 -12.27 -4.94 -2.31
CA CYS A 32 -11.95 -4.47 -3.67
C CYS A 32 -12.84 -3.30 -4.16
N ALA A 33 -13.19 -2.37 -3.26
CA ALA A 33 -14.08 -1.23 -3.58
C ALA A 33 -13.36 0.13 -3.46
N CYS A 34 -12.04 0.14 -3.29
CA CYS A 34 -11.23 1.34 -3.24
C CYS A 34 -9.78 1.04 -3.63
N SER A 35 -9.03 2.07 -4.04
CA SER A 35 -7.61 2.01 -4.37
C SER A 35 -6.68 2.43 -3.22
N THR A 36 -7.21 2.58 -2.00
CA THR A 36 -6.43 3.07 -0.85
C THR A 36 -5.39 2.05 -0.36
N CYS A 37 -5.57 0.75 -0.64
CA CYS A 37 -4.57 -0.26 -0.33
C CYS A 37 -3.52 -0.46 -1.44
N HIS A 38 -3.41 0.50 -2.36
CA HIS A 38 -2.45 0.46 -3.45
C HIS A 38 -1.01 0.35 -2.93
N VAL A 39 -0.30 -0.67 -3.44
CA VAL A 39 1.11 -0.94 -3.19
C VAL A 39 1.84 -1.14 -4.51
N ILE A 40 3.14 -0.87 -4.52
CA ILE A 40 4.00 -1.09 -5.68
C ILE A 40 4.98 -2.20 -5.35
N VAL A 41 4.99 -3.25 -6.17
CA VAL A 41 5.90 -4.37 -6.02
C VAL A 41 7.31 -3.95 -6.46
N ARG A 42 8.29 -4.18 -5.57
CA ARG A 42 9.71 -3.87 -5.74
C ARG A 42 10.59 -5.06 -5.36
N LEU A 43 11.71 -5.19 -6.05
CA LEU A 43 12.77 -6.09 -5.61
C LEU A 43 13.71 -5.41 -4.61
N VAL A 44 14.04 -6.10 -3.52
CA VAL A 44 15.23 -5.78 -2.72
C VAL A 44 16.42 -6.52 -3.31
N SER A 45 17.22 -5.83 -4.11
CA SER A 45 18.53 -6.29 -4.53
C SER A 45 19.53 -6.05 -3.40
N GLY A 46 19.68 -7.00 -2.47
CA GLY A 46 20.86 -7.00 -1.59
C GLY A 46 20.77 -7.60 -0.20
N GLU A 47 19.59 -7.98 0.31
CA GLU A 47 19.50 -8.66 1.60
C GLU A 47 18.73 -9.94 1.42
N SER A 48 19.43 -10.94 0.89
CA SER A 48 19.05 -12.32 1.10
C SER A 48 18.97 -12.53 2.60
N CYS A 49 17.76 -12.52 3.17
CA CYS A 49 17.53 -13.00 4.52
C CYS A 49 17.63 -14.52 4.51
N LEU A 50 18.81 -15.02 4.12
CA LEU A 50 19.22 -16.41 4.15
C LEU A 50 19.70 -16.74 5.56
N GLU A 51 18.81 -16.58 6.53
CA GLU A 51 18.89 -17.34 7.77
C GLU A 51 17.57 -18.10 7.95
N ASN A 52 17.49 -19.22 7.23
CA ASN A 52 16.69 -20.40 7.53
C ASN A 52 15.22 -20.16 7.95
N PHE A 53 14.35 -19.91 6.97
CA PHE A 53 12.91 -19.93 7.19
C PHE A 53 12.37 -21.36 7.31
N ARG A 54 11.94 -21.71 8.52
CA ARG A 54 10.87 -22.70 8.69
C ARG A 54 9.59 -22.06 8.18
N LEU A 55 9.03 -22.60 7.09
CA LEU A 55 7.59 -22.52 6.83
C LEU A 55 6.85 -22.75 8.18
N PRO A 56 5.83 -21.95 8.52
CA PRO A 56 4.85 -21.37 7.59
C PRO A 56 4.89 -19.83 7.41
N PHE A 57 6.03 -19.17 7.60
CA PHE A 57 6.12 -17.70 7.51
C PHE A 57 6.96 -17.22 6.31
N LEU A 58 6.67 -16.02 5.81
CA LEU A 58 7.45 -15.29 4.82
C LEU A 58 7.98 -13.99 5.40
N GLN A 59 9.07 -13.48 4.86
CA GLN A 59 9.51 -12.13 5.13
C GLN A 59 9.04 -11.16 4.06
N LEU A 60 8.44 -10.07 4.51
CA LEU A 60 8.08 -8.95 3.65
C LEU A 60 8.79 -7.70 4.14
N LYS A 61 9.16 -6.83 3.21
CA LYS A 61 9.65 -5.50 3.52
C LYS A 61 8.66 -4.46 3.02
N PHE A 62 8.22 -3.56 3.89
CA PHE A 62 7.45 -2.38 3.50
C PHE A 62 8.36 -1.16 3.51
N SER A 63 8.39 -0.40 2.41
CA SER A 63 9.20 0.80 2.28
C SER A 63 8.35 2.00 1.86
N SER A 64 8.46 3.10 2.61
CA SER A 64 7.92 4.40 2.19
C SER A 64 8.96 5.26 1.47
N LYS A 65 10.18 4.73 1.23
CA LYS A 65 11.25 5.42 0.50
C LYS A 65 11.18 5.00 -0.97
N LEU A 66 11.16 5.98 -1.88
CA LEU A 66 11.41 5.74 -3.30
C LEU A 66 12.82 5.17 -3.45
N THR A 67 12.93 3.88 -3.74
CA THR A 67 14.19 3.26 -4.12
C THR A 67 14.45 3.53 -5.61
N PRO A 68 15.72 3.70 -6.04
CA PRO A 68 16.06 3.81 -7.46
C PRO A 68 15.51 2.60 -8.22
N ARG A 69 14.74 2.81 -9.30
CA ARG A 69 14.08 1.72 -10.03
C ARG A 69 15.09 0.84 -10.75
N THR A 70 15.24 -0.41 -10.32
CA THR A 70 15.85 -1.50 -11.10
C THR A 70 14.78 -2.20 -11.93
N HIS A 71 14.33 -1.52 -12.99
CA HIS A 71 13.13 -1.87 -13.76
C HIS A 71 13.05 -3.33 -14.24
N GLY A 72 14.17 -3.94 -14.63
CA GLY A 72 14.18 -5.31 -15.14
C GLY A 72 13.91 -6.39 -14.09
N GLN A 73 14.20 -6.13 -12.81
CA GLN A 73 14.07 -7.13 -11.76
C GLN A 73 12.72 -7.07 -11.03
N ASP A 74 12.10 -5.89 -10.94
CA ASP A 74 10.76 -5.72 -10.35
C ASP A 74 9.71 -6.54 -11.12
N MET A 75 9.80 -6.54 -12.45
CA MET A 75 8.88 -7.28 -13.33
C MET A 75 9.01 -8.81 -13.19
N GLU A 76 10.20 -9.33 -12.95
CA GLU A 76 10.39 -10.78 -12.78
C GLU A 76 9.63 -11.33 -11.56
N TYR A 77 9.60 -10.57 -10.47
CA TYR A 77 8.84 -10.94 -9.27
C TYR A 77 7.35 -10.66 -9.44
N TYR A 78 7.01 -9.56 -10.09
CA TYR A 78 5.61 -9.26 -10.42
C TYR A 78 4.97 -10.39 -11.24
N ASN A 79 5.68 -10.94 -12.23
CA ASN A 79 5.22 -12.05 -13.06
C ASN A 79 4.98 -13.37 -12.29
N LYS A 80 5.40 -13.47 -11.03
CA LYS A 80 5.08 -14.62 -10.17
C LYS A 80 3.73 -14.48 -9.46
N LEU A 81 3.18 -13.26 -9.42
CA LEU A 81 1.85 -13.00 -8.88
C LEU A 81 0.78 -13.48 -9.87
N GLU A 82 -0.41 -13.75 -9.35
CA GLU A 82 -1.60 -13.93 -10.19
C GLU A 82 -1.94 -12.61 -10.90
N ASP A 83 -2.40 -12.64 -12.14
CA ASP A 83 -2.84 -11.42 -12.82
C ASP A 83 -4.00 -10.73 -12.04
N PRO A 84 -4.03 -9.40 -11.98
CA PRO A 84 -5.16 -8.68 -11.36
C PRO A 84 -6.46 -8.98 -12.10
N THR A 85 -7.56 -9.12 -11.35
CA THR A 85 -8.89 -9.26 -11.96
C THR A 85 -9.33 -7.96 -12.63
N ASP A 86 -10.35 -8.02 -13.48
CA ASP A 86 -10.90 -6.82 -14.12
C ASP A 86 -11.39 -5.80 -13.07
N GLU A 87 -12.00 -6.26 -11.98
CA GLU A 87 -12.43 -5.38 -10.88
C GLU A 87 -11.23 -4.74 -10.15
N GLU A 88 -10.14 -5.49 -9.95
CA GLU A 88 -8.91 -4.92 -9.37
C GLU A 88 -8.33 -3.85 -10.30
N ASN A 89 -8.28 -4.11 -11.61
CA ASN A 89 -7.76 -3.16 -12.60
C ASN A 89 -8.60 -1.87 -12.65
N ASP A 90 -9.94 -1.98 -12.63
CA ASP A 90 -10.85 -0.83 -12.57
C ASP A 90 -10.56 0.07 -11.36
N MET A 91 -10.22 -0.54 -10.22
CA MET A 91 -9.84 0.21 -9.02
C MET A 91 -8.41 0.75 -9.10
N LEU A 92 -7.47 0.00 -9.67
CA LEU A 92 -6.08 0.44 -9.86
C LEU A 92 -5.97 1.66 -10.77
N ASP A 93 -6.85 1.79 -11.78
CA ASP A 93 -6.92 2.97 -12.65
C ASP A 93 -7.21 4.28 -11.87
N LEU A 94 -7.84 4.16 -10.70
CA LEU A 94 -8.11 5.28 -9.80
C LEU A 94 -6.97 5.53 -8.80
N ALA A 95 -5.92 4.70 -8.79
CA ALA A 95 -4.81 4.81 -7.85
C ALA A 95 -3.82 5.91 -8.25
N PHE A 96 -3.32 6.64 -7.27
CA PHE A 96 -2.33 7.69 -7.51
C PHE A 96 -0.93 7.09 -7.67
N GLY A 97 -0.21 7.51 -8.72
CA GLY A 97 1.17 7.05 -8.94
C GLY A 97 1.24 5.59 -9.40
N LEU A 98 0.21 5.14 -10.14
CA LEU A 98 0.13 3.80 -10.72
C LEU A 98 1.40 3.48 -11.54
N THR A 99 1.85 2.24 -11.40
CA THR A 99 3.00 1.66 -12.08
C THR A 99 2.62 0.30 -12.66
N GLU A 100 3.43 -0.23 -13.57
CA GLU A 100 3.23 -1.56 -14.15
C GLU A 100 3.29 -2.70 -13.11
N THR A 101 3.94 -2.45 -11.97
CA THR A 101 4.05 -3.39 -10.85
C THR A 101 3.12 -3.05 -9.68
N SER A 102 2.10 -2.22 -9.92
CA SER A 102 1.13 -1.81 -8.90
C SER A 102 0.05 -2.87 -8.68
N ARG A 103 -0.36 -3.05 -7.42
CA ARG A 103 -1.44 -3.95 -7.01
C ARG A 103 -2.22 -3.41 -5.84
N LEU A 104 -3.40 -3.96 -5.62
CA LEU A 104 -4.16 -3.74 -4.39
C LEU A 104 -3.68 -4.73 -3.32
N GLY A 105 -3.12 -4.21 -2.22
CA GLY A 105 -2.59 -5.04 -1.14
C GLY A 105 -3.61 -5.99 -0.52
N CYS A 106 -4.91 -5.70 -0.64
CA CYS A 106 -5.95 -6.63 -0.20
C CYS A 106 -6.16 -7.84 -1.12
N GLN A 107 -5.85 -7.72 -2.42
CA GLN A 107 -5.97 -8.83 -3.38
C GLN A 107 -4.68 -9.66 -3.43
N MET A 108 -3.56 -9.09 -2.98
CA MET A 108 -2.29 -9.80 -2.86
C MET A 108 -2.27 -10.69 -1.61
N THR A 109 -2.16 -12.00 -1.83
CA THR A 109 -2.03 -12.99 -0.75
C THR A 109 -0.58 -13.46 -0.58
N ALA A 110 -0.13 -13.67 0.66
CA ALA A 110 1.20 -14.17 0.97
C ALA A 110 1.37 -15.62 0.50
N LYS A 111 2.21 -15.83 -0.52
CA LYS A 111 2.54 -17.15 -1.09
C LYS A 111 4.05 -17.37 -1.06
N PRO A 112 4.55 -18.62 -0.90
CA PRO A 112 5.98 -18.90 -0.76
C PRO A 112 6.88 -18.27 -1.83
N GLU A 113 6.37 -18.03 -3.04
CA GLU A 113 7.12 -17.40 -4.13
C GLU A 113 7.41 -15.90 -3.91
N LEU A 114 6.72 -15.28 -2.95
CA LEU A 114 6.81 -13.86 -2.59
C LEU A 114 7.75 -13.59 -1.40
N ASP A 115 8.45 -14.61 -0.91
CA ASP A 115 9.39 -14.45 0.19
C ASP A 115 10.52 -13.47 -0.18
N GLY A 116 10.76 -12.49 0.70
CA GLY A 116 11.76 -11.45 0.51
C GLY A 116 11.34 -10.31 -0.43
N ILE A 117 10.07 -10.25 -0.85
CA ILE A 117 9.57 -9.15 -1.68
C ILE A 117 9.49 -7.84 -0.88
N CYS A 118 9.67 -6.72 -1.59
CA CYS A 118 9.48 -5.39 -1.03
C CYS A 118 8.22 -4.75 -1.62
N LEU A 119 7.40 -4.19 -0.75
CA LEU A 119 6.23 -3.42 -1.11
C LEU A 119 6.52 -1.95 -0.82
N GLU A 120 6.56 -1.17 -1.88
CA GLU A 120 6.65 0.29 -1.79
C GLU A 120 5.25 0.88 -1.58
N LEU A 121 5.13 1.72 -0.56
CA LEU A 121 3.91 2.45 -0.24
C LEU A 121 3.93 3.79 -0.99
N PRO A 122 2.95 4.06 -1.88
CA PRO A 122 2.85 5.34 -2.57
C PRO A 122 2.74 6.48 -1.55
N SER A 123 3.43 7.58 -1.81
CA SER A 123 3.38 8.77 -0.94
C SER A 123 1.98 9.37 -0.82
N ALA A 124 1.09 9.14 -1.79
CA ALA A 124 -0.30 9.61 -1.79
C ALA A 124 -1.24 8.79 -0.91
N THR A 125 -0.87 7.55 -0.56
CA THR A 125 -1.63 6.73 0.38
C THR A 125 -1.52 7.27 1.81
N ARG A 126 -0.52 8.12 2.08
CA ARG A 126 -0.31 8.79 3.36
C ARG A 126 -1.21 10.03 3.47
N ASN A 127 -2.51 9.81 3.66
CA ASN A 127 -3.44 10.91 3.90
C ASN A 127 -3.97 10.94 5.35
N PHE A 128 -3.06 10.79 6.30
CA PHE A 128 -3.26 11.24 7.68
C PHE A 128 -2.31 12.39 8.00
N ALA A 129 -2.76 13.61 7.74
CA ALA A 129 -2.41 14.72 8.63
C ALA A 129 -3.53 14.82 9.67
N VAL A 130 -3.49 13.98 10.71
CA VAL A 130 -4.24 14.29 11.94
C VAL A 130 -3.44 15.37 12.66
N ASP A 131 -3.81 16.63 12.44
CA ASP A 131 -3.37 17.69 13.33
C ASP A 131 -4.04 17.45 14.69
N ARG A 132 -3.26 17.14 15.73
CA ARG A 132 -3.71 16.76 17.09
C ARG A 132 -4.49 17.87 17.83
N ILE A 133 -4.89 18.95 17.17
CA ILE A 133 -5.58 20.07 17.80
C ILE A 133 -7.11 19.85 17.84
N THR A 134 -7.71 19.07 16.94
CA THR A 134 -9.15 18.76 17.01
C THR A 134 -9.46 17.35 16.50
N ASN A 135 -9.93 16.48 17.38
CA ASN A 135 -10.35 15.08 17.14
C ASN A 135 -11.52 14.89 16.13
N ASP A 136 -11.59 15.62 15.01
CA ASP A 136 -12.75 15.56 14.08
C ASP A 136 -12.49 16.10 12.65
N ILE A 137 -11.28 15.95 12.08
CA ILE A 137 -10.98 16.46 10.72
C ILE A 137 -10.14 15.46 9.92
N PHE A 138 -10.73 14.85 8.88
CA PHE A 138 -9.99 14.18 7.80
C PHE A 138 -9.79 15.20 6.67
N GLY A 139 -8.54 15.53 6.35
CA GLY A 139 -8.19 16.44 5.26
C GLY A 139 -7.45 15.69 4.15
N MET A 140 -7.98 15.68 2.93
CA MET A 140 -7.28 15.19 1.72
C MET A 140 -6.63 16.38 1.01
N VAL A 141 -5.31 16.37 0.85
CA VAL A 141 -4.56 17.48 0.22
C VAL A 141 -4.27 17.15 -1.25
N HIS A 142 -4.80 17.96 -2.17
CA HIS A 142 -4.50 17.88 -3.60
C HIS A 142 -4.14 19.27 -4.14
N SER A 143 -2.88 19.45 -4.55
CA SER A 143 -2.39 20.55 -5.41
C SER A 143 -2.96 21.96 -5.14
N HIS A 144 -2.98 22.39 -3.86
CA HIS A 144 -3.53 23.66 -3.31
C HIS A 144 -4.98 23.63 -2.78
N THR A 145 -5.65 22.48 -2.78
CA THR A 145 -6.99 22.31 -2.19
C THR A 145 -6.94 21.33 -1.02
N VAL A 146 -7.50 21.74 0.13
CA VAL A 146 -7.72 20.87 1.29
C VAL A 146 -9.19 20.49 1.34
N ILE A 147 -9.50 19.22 1.09
CA ILE A 147 -10.87 18.70 1.20
C ILE A 147 -11.06 18.18 2.62
N VAL A 148 -11.87 18.89 3.41
CA VAL A 148 -12.18 18.52 4.80
C VAL A 148 -13.48 17.73 4.86
N TYR A 149 -13.43 16.50 5.37
CA TYR A 149 -14.61 15.68 5.66
C TYR A 149 -14.87 15.65 7.17
N LYS A 150 -16.10 15.98 7.59
CA LYS A 150 -16.58 15.83 8.97
C LYS A 150 -17.59 14.69 9.05
N ARG A 151 -17.44 13.81 10.06
CA ARG A 151 -18.16 12.53 10.18
C ARG A 151 -19.69 12.64 10.29
N HIS A 152 -20.25 13.83 10.54
CA HIS A 152 -21.69 14.05 10.56
C HIS A 152 -22.06 15.42 9.98
N ASN A 153 -22.67 15.36 8.78
CA ASN A 153 -23.53 16.34 8.13
C ASN A 153 -22.95 17.75 7.80
N HIS A 154 -23.16 18.14 6.55
CA HIS A 154 -22.76 19.39 5.86
C HIS A 154 -21.29 19.50 5.39
N LEU A 155 -21.13 19.28 4.08
CA LEU A 155 -19.97 19.64 3.26
C LEU A 155 -19.77 21.16 3.30
N ARG A 156 -18.63 21.65 3.82
CA ARG A 156 -18.19 23.03 3.61
C ARG A 156 -16.87 23.01 2.85
N ILE A 157 -16.99 23.20 1.53
CA ILE A 157 -15.84 23.42 0.65
C ILE A 157 -15.30 24.82 0.99
N LYS A 158 -14.13 24.90 1.61
CA LYS A 158 -13.40 26.17 1.74
C LYS A 158 -12.31 26.17 0.67
N GLY A 159 -12.57 26.86 -0.44
CA GLY A 159 -11.49 27.22 -1.36
C GLY A 159 -10.52 28.13 -0.63
N LEU A 160 -9.22 27.88 -0.74
CA LEU A 160 -8.24 28.93 -0.47
C LEU A 160 -8.41 29.98 -1.57
N GLY A 161 -9.11 31.06 -1.23
CA GLY A 161 -8.91 32.32 -1.94
C GLY A 161 -7.67 32.99 -1.36
N ASP A 162 -6.87 33.59 -2.24
CA ASP A 162 -5.92 34.63 -1.85
C ASP A 162 -6.64 35.79 -1.10
#